data_AF-A0A1F7GF17-F1
#
_entry.id   AF-A0A1F7GF17-F1
#
_cell.length_a   1.000
_cell.length_b   1.000
_cell.length_c   1.000
_cell.angle_alpha   90.00
_cell.angle_beta   90.00
_cell.angle_gamma   90.00
#
_symmetry.space_group_name_H-M   'P 1'
#
loop_
_entity.id
_entity.type
_entity.pdbx_description
1 polymer ?
#
loop_
_entity_poly.entity_id
_entity_poly.type
_entity_poly.pdbx_seq_one_letter_code
_entity_poly.pdbx_strand_id
1 'polypeptide(L)'
;MTAQLIDNGPAINLPLEALITTDTRFNYGIPVNLFIDRFGVNNPGVREVLKLHPPLVYMLGRVSGESSGTTDRLQPDKVSRPIYSLLEGSGMFGLENPDDARRWPGIFGHGLGTARQAWFVFNLFKQLTPQQRAAFEQAGFSFEECDDLEPGVVRDFMMIDHLSRRIWDERRSDGVNITGLSGESPGEMARNLLFKYKAPVEFLNLIRIEDHVHQLAERAIDGEEGSKYFPFIVDAILTYVDWTFERSPIELKSRFARLREYRKDIPGEILKTLESCGTTFESTVNSILGIDLFAELKNIPPYAWEYRIRQAYCAPSGVKMQEVFPEYFAQYPQLLNLPE
;
A
#
# COMPACT_ATOMS: atom_id res chain seq x y z
N MET A 1 -49.39 -16.07 -8.87
CA MET A 1 -48.14 -15.96 -9.65
C MET A 1 -47.00 -15.81 -8.67
N THR A 2 -46.29 -16.91 -8.48
CA THR A 2 -45.07 -17.05 -7.69
C THR A 2 -43.89 -16.54 -8.52
N ALA A 3 -43.14 -15.57 -7.99
CA ALA A 3 -41.78 -15.29 -8.43
C ALA A 3 -40.86 -15.59 -7.25
N GLN A 4 -40.14 -16.70 -7.37
CA GLN A 4 -39.07 -17.11 -6.46
C GLN A 4 -37.91 -16.12 -6.59
N LEU A 5 -37.55 -15.46 -5.49
CA LEU A 5 -36.23 -14.87 -5.34
C LEU A 5 -35.28 -16.04 -5.06
N ILE A 6 -34.42 -16.33 -6.03
CA ILE A 6 -33.30 -17.23 -5.88
C ILE A 6 -32.28 -16.50 -5.01
N ASP A 7 -32.22 -16.97 -3.77
CA ASP A 7 -31.11 -16.92 -2.83
C ASP A 7 -29.83 -17.40 -3.51
N ASN A 8 -28.75 -16.59 -3.52
CA ASN A 8 -27.37 -17.01 -3.74
C ASN A 8 -26.39 -15.84 -3.51
N GLY A 9 -25.75 -15.84 -2.34
CA GLY A 9 -24.53 -15.06 -2.04
C GLY A 9 -24.71 -14.03 -0.92
N PRO A 10 -23.92 -14.07 0.16
CA PRO A 10 -23.97 -13.02 1.16
C PRO A 10 -23.41 -11.74 0.54
N ALA A 11 -24.30 -10.79 0.24
CA ALA A 11 -23.90 -9.41 0.10
C ALA A 11 -23.18 -9.03 1.41
N ILE A 12 -21.87 -8.83 1.34
CA ILE A 12 -21.09 -8.23 2.42
C ILE A 12 -21.49 -6.75 2.47
N ASN A 13 -22.72 -6.49 2.92
CA ASN A 13 -23.19 -5.18 3.31
C ASN A 13 -22.49 -4.84 4.63
N LEU A 14 -21.24 -4.41 4.55
CA LEU A 14 -20.62 -3.70 5.66
C LEU A 14 -21.33 -2.36 5.78
N PRO A 15 -22.07 -2.10 6.88
CA PRO A 15 -22.75 -0.82 7.05
C PRO A 15 -21.73 0.31 7.05
N LEU A 16 -22.06 1.41 6.35
CA LEU A 16 -21.30 2.67 6.34
C LEU A 16 -21.07 3.24 7.76
N GLU A 17 -21.82 2.76 8.75
CA GLU A 17 -21.79 3.19 10.16
C GLU A 17 -20.58 2.67 10.94
N ALA A 18 -19.72 1.82 10.36
CA ALA A 18 -18.46 1.39 10.96
C ALA A 18 -17.33 2.45 10.95
N LEU A 19 -17.64 3.69 10.53
CA LEU A 19 -16.70 4.82 10.43
C LEU A 19 -16.09 5.27 11.78
N ILE A 20 -16.55 4.73 12.90
CA ILE A 20 -15.99 4.98 14.24
C ILE A 20 -15.82 3.66 14.99
N THR A 21 -14.99 2.77 14.47
CA THR A 21 -14.31 1.83 15.36
C THR A 21 -12.93 2.40 15.67
N THR A 22 -12.72 2.75 16.94
CA THR A 22 -11.38 3.01 17.46
C THR A 22 -10.63 1.68 17.38
N ASP A 23 -9.84 1.51 16.34
CA ASP A 23 -8.93 0.39 16.19
C ASP A 23 -7.82 0.51 17.25
N THR A 24 -8.13 0.19 18.52
CA THR A 24 -7.24 0.36 19.67
C THR A 24 -6.32 -0.86 19.90
N ARG A 25 -6.14 -1.73 18.91
CA ARG A 25 -5.56 -3.06 19.14
C ARG A 25 -4.29 -3.33 18.37
N PHE A 26 -3.30 -2.43 18.38
CA PHE A 26 -1.99 -2.81 17.88
C PHE A 26 -0.83 -2.17 18.67
N ASN A 27 -0.35 -2.90 19.69
CA ASN A 27 0.90 -2.56 20.37
C ASN A 27 2.06 -3.32 19.70
N TYR A 28 2.52 -2.83 18.55
CA TYR A 28 3.66 -3.39 17.81
C TYR A 28 5.02 -3.22 18.52
N GLY A 29 5.04 -2.71 19.75
CA GLY A 29 6.28 -2.34 20.44
C GLY A 29 7.07 -1.22 19.74
N ILE A 30 6.50 -0.59 18.70
CA ILE A 30 7.13 0.52 17.97
C ILE A 30 7.24 1.71 18.93
N PRO A 31 8.43 2.27 19.17
CA PRO A 31 8.63 3.36 20.12
C PRO A 31 8.21 4.70 19.50
N VAL A 32 6.90 4.89 19.25
CA VAL A 32 6.36 6.04 18.50
C VAL A 32 6.88 7.39 18.99
N ASN A 33 6.92 7.61 20.31
CA ASN A 33 7.40 8.88 20.87
C ASN A 33 8.88 9.14 20.55
N LEU A 34 9.72 8.09 20.50
CA LEU A 34 11.13 8.24 20.12
C LEU A 34 11.26 8.73 18.67
N PHE A 35 10.41 8.25 17.77
CA PHE A 35 10.38 8.72 16.38
C PHE A 35 9.85 10.15 16.27
N ILE A 36 8.77 10.49 16.99
CA ILE A 36 8.23 11.85 17.07
C ILE A 36 9.32 12.83 17.50
N ASP A 37 10.05 12.51 18.57
CA ASP A 37 11.09 13.38 19.12
C ASP A 37 12.30 13.45 18.17
N ARG A 38 12.70 12.31 17.57
CA ARG A 38 13.81 12.24 16.62
C ARG A 38 13.55 13.10 15.37
N PHE A 39 12.33 13.08 14.85
CA PHE A 39 11.98 13.75 13.60
C PHE A 39 11.26 15.09 13.80
N GLY A 40 11.12 15.56 15.05
CA GLY A 40 10.60 16.90 15.35
C GLY A 40 9.13 17.09 15.02
N VAL A 41 8.30 16.04 15.15
CA VAL A 41 6.89 16.09 14.76
C VAL A 41 6.08 16.91 15.77
N ASN A 42 5.78 18.17 15.42
CA ASN A 42 5.15 19.12 16.34
C ASN A 42 3.61 19.17 16.24
N ASN A 43 3.03 18.87 15.08
CA ASN A 43 1.58 19.00 14.88
C ASN A 43 0.79 17.98 15.72
N PRO A 44 -0.15 18.42 16.59
CA PRO A 44 -0.88 17.50 17.48
C PRO A 44 -1.69 16.42 16.75
N GLY A 45 -2.38 16.77 15.66
CA GLY A 45 -3.16 15.83 14.87
C GLY A 45 -2.29 14.76 14.24
N VAL A 46 -1.10 15.14 13.73
CA VAL A 46 -0.11 14.17 13.25
C VAL A 46 0.35 13.23 14.35
N ARG A 47 0.69 13.76 15.53
CA ARG A 47 1.16 12.96 16.66
C ARG A 47 0.09 11.97 17.14
N GLU A 48 -1.18 12.37 17.13
CA GLU A 48 -2.30 11.48 17.43
C GLU A 48 -2.39 10.34 16.43
N VAL A 49 -2.37 10.66 15.13
CA VAL A 49 -2.43 9.64 14.07
C VAL A 49 -1.25 8.68 14.12
N LEU A 50 -0.03 9.15 14.38
CA LEU A 50 1.14 8.29 14.56
C LEU A 50 0.99 7.32 15.75
N LYS A 51 0.24 7.69 16.79
CA LYS A 51 -0.02 6.79 17.93
C LYS A 51 -1.11 5.78 17.63
N LEU A 52 -2.09 6.16 16.81
CA LEU A 52 -3.18 5.29 16.37
C LEU A 52 -2.75 4.32 15.26
N HIS A 53 -1.77 4.74 14.44
CA HIS A 53 -1.19 3.96 13.35
C HIS A 53 0.35 3.96 13.47
N PRO A 54 0.92 3.27 14.49
CA PRO A 54 2.35 3.29 14.80
C PRO A 54 3.31 3.07 13.62
N PRO A 55 3.01 2.19 12.64
CA PRO A 55 3.90 1.93 11.52
C PRO A 55 4.20 3.15 10.65
N LEU A 56 3.32 4.14 10.61
CA LEU A 56 3.55 5.39 9.87
C LEU A 56 4.81 6.15 10.33
N VAL A 57 5.35 5.86 11.52
CA VAL A 57 6.63 6.47 11.95
C VAL A 57 7.80 6.11 11.05
N TYR A 58 7.73 4.98 10.32
CA TYR A 58 8.76 4.60 9.34
C TYR A 58 8.71 5.45 8.06
N MET A 59 7.61 6.17 7.83
CA MET A 59 7.51 7.17 6.76
C MET A 59 8.05 8.54 7.19
N LEU A 60 8.45 8.73 8.44
CA LEU A 60 9.14 9.95 8.84
C LEU A 60 10.51 10.02 8.18
N GLY A 61 11.05 11.23 8.08
CA GLY A 61 12.37 11.44 7.51
C GLY A 61 12.86 12.86 7.72
N ARG A 62 14.11 13.09 7.38
CA ARG A 62 14.72 14.43 7.38
C ARG A 62 15.09 14.80 5.97
N VAL A 63 14.83 16.04 5.61
CA VAL A 63 15.22 16.62 4.31
C VAL A 63 16.27 17.71 4.53
N SER A 64 16.92 18.14 3.45
CA SER A 64 17.87 19.27 3.50
C SER A 64 17.19 20.56 3.96
N GLY A 65 17.94 21.43 4.64
CA GLY A 65 17.44 22.76 5.01
C GLY A 65 17.39 23.73 3.83
N GLU A 66 18.23 23.51 2.82
CA GLU A 66 18.24 24.26 1.57
C GLU A 66 17.61 23.46 0.44
N SER A 67 17.02 24.19 -0.51
CA SER A 67 16.41 23.59 -1.68
C SER A 67 17.46 23.16 -2.72
N SER A 68 17.36 21.94 -3.25
CA SER A 68 18.13 21.45 -4.39
C SER A 68 17.62 21.94 -5.75
N GLY A 69 16.48 22.64 -5.79
CA GLY A 69 15.90 23.15 -7.04
C GLY A 69 14.48 23.65 -6.90
N THR A 70 13.73 23.73 -8.00
CA THR A 70 12.28 23.94 -7.98
C THR A 70 11.61 23.06 -9.03
N THR A 71 10.36 22.62 -8.80
CA THR A 71 9.60 21.81 -9.76
C THR A 71 8.12 22.19 -9.73
N ASP A 72 7.51 22.26 -10.92
CA ASP A 72 6.06 22.36 -11.13
C ASP A 72 5.45 21.00 -11.52
N ARG A 73 6.27 19.97 -11.79
CA ARG A 73 5.93 18.78 -12.56
C ARG A 73 4.98 17.76 -11.91
N LEU A 74 4.61 17.94 -10.65
CA LEU A 74 3.78 16.97 -9.92
C LEU A 74 2.65 17.64 -9.12
N GLN A 75 2.44 18.93 -9.33
CA GLN A 75 1.53 19.73 -8.53
C GLN A 75 0.20 19.92 -9.29
N PRO A 76 -0.96 19.59 -8.67
CA PRO A 76 -2.27 19.79 -9.29
C PRO A 76 -2.53 21.24 -9.73
N ASP A 77 -1.91 22.19 -9.04
CA ASP A 77 -2.04 23.63 -9.28
C ASP A 77 -0.98 24.22 -10.22
N LYS A 78 -0.04 23.40 -10.71
CA LYS A 78 1.10 23.82 -11.57
C LYS A 78 1.97 24.93 -10.97
N VAL A 79 1.94 25.10 -9.65
CA VAL A 79 2.80 26.07 -8.97
C VAL A 79 4.16 25.45 -8.72
N SER A 80 5.22 26.16 -9.11
CA SER A 80 6.61 25.73 -8.86
C SER A 80 6.95 25.86 -7.38
N ARG A 81 7.51 24.79 -6.79
CA ARG A 81 7.87 24.70 -5.37
C ARG A 81 9.31 24.24 -5.17
N PRO A 82 9.98 24.65 -4.07
CA PRO A 82 11.32 24.18 -3.75
C PRO A 82 11.39 22.66 -3.59
N ILE A 83 12.58 22.10 -3.83
CA ILE A 83 12.88 20.68 -3.67
C ILE A 83 13.84 20.47 -2.52
N TYR A 84 13.41 19.75 -1.49
CA TYR A 84 14.31 19.38 -0.40
C TYR A 84 14.74 17.92 -0.56
N SER A 85 16.05 17.70 -0.61
CA SER A 85 16.64 16.37 -0.80
C SER A 85 16.48 15.54 0.47
N LEU A 86 16.12 14.27 0.33
CA LEU A 86 16.02 13.37 1.47
C LEU A 86 17.41 13.05 2.07
N LEU A 87 17.57 13.28 3.37
CA LEU A 87 18.78 12.96 4.13
C LEU A 87 18.67 11.65 4.92
N GLU A 88 17.46 11.32 5.39
CA GLU A 88 17.18 10.11 6.15
C GLU A 88 15.69 9.72 6.04
N GLY A 89 15.38 8.42 6.01
CA GLY A 89 14.00 7.92 6.06
C GLY A 89 13.27 8.05 4.73
N SER A 90 11.95 8.27 4.77
CA SER A 90 11.12 8.54 3.57
C SER A 90 10.76 10.01 3.40
N GLY A 91 10.69 10.75 4.52
CA GLY A 91 10.24 12.15 4.53
C GLY A 91 8.85 12.33 3.92
N MET A 92 8.00 11.31 3.87
CA MET A 92 6.65 11.43 3.35
C MET A 92 5.67 11.89 4.42
N PHE A 93 5.95 11.71 5.72
CA PHE A 93 5.00 12.03 6.79
C PHE A 93 5.63 12.93 7.86
N GLY A 94 4.80 13.66 8.61
CA GLY A 94 5.21 14.42 9.81
C GLY A 94 6.19 15.55 9.56
N LEU A 95 5.97 16.28 8.47
CA LEU A 95 6.93 17.22 7.89
C LEU A 95 7.15 18.48 8.73
N GLU A 96 8.43 18.87 8.86
CA GLU A 96 8.84 20.22 9.25
C GLU A 96 8.52 21.25 8.14
N ASN A 97 8.50 20.80 6.87
CA ASN A 97 8.23 21.63 5.69
C ASN A 97 6.83 21.34 5.10
N PRO A 98 5.86 22.26 5.26
CA PRO A 98 4.51 22.19 4.69
C PRO A 98 4.39 21.73 3.23
N ASP A 99 5.30 22.18 2.36
CA ASP A 99 5.19 21.98 0.92
C ASP A 99 5.37 20.51 0.49
N ASP A 100 6.03 19.69 1.31
CA ASP A 100 6.23 18.27 1.01
C ASP A 100 4.89 17.50 1.00
N ALA A 101 3.87 17.99 1.73
CA ALA A 101 2.52 17.43 1.69
C ALA A 101 1.85 17.63 0.32
N ARG A 102 2.23 18.64 -0.45
CA ARG A 102 1.68 18.84 -1.81
C ARG A 102 2.43 18.05 -2.87
N ARG A 103 3.65 17.63 -2.57
CA ARG A 103 4.59 17.10 -3.56
C ARG A 103 4.52 15.61 -3.79
N TRP A 104 4.32 14.83 -2.75
CA TRP A 104 4.29 13.37 -2.85
C TRP A 104 2.90 12.74 -2.69
N PRO A 105 1.77 13.40 -3.04
CA PRO A 105 0.45 12.83 -2.83
C PRO A 105 0.21 11.61 -3.72
N GLY A 106 0.95 11.48 -4.83
CA GLY A 106 0.88 10.30 -5.69
C GLY A 106 1.45 9.05 -5.04
N ILE A 107 2.66 9.11 -4.47
CA ILE A 107 3.29 7.99 -3.75
C ILE A 107 2.46 7.65 -2.52
N PHE A 108 2.06 8.67 -1.75
CA PHE A 108 1.24 8.49 -0.56
C PHE A 108 -0.14 7.90 -0.88
N GLY A 109 -0.80 8.44 -1.91
CA GLY A 109 -2.11 7.96 -2.36
C GLY A 109 -2.06 6.53 -2.89
N HIS A 110 -0.94 6.15 -3.50
CA HIS A 110 -0.69 4.79 -3.91
C HIS A 110 -0.59 3.86 -2.68
N GLY A 111 0.32 4.10 -1.72
CA GLY A 111 0.42 3.25 -0.52
C GLY A 111 -0.91 3.10 0.23
N LEU A 112 -1.66 4.19 0.41
CA LEU A 112 -3.01 4.12 1.00
C LEU A 112 -3.99 3.27 0.18
N GLY A 113 -3.98 3.39 -1.16
CA GLY A 113 -4.82 2.61 -2.06
C GLY A 113 -4.52 1.12 -1.98
N THR A 114 -3.24 0.75 -2.02
CA THR A 114 -2.75 -0.63 -1.86
C THR A 114 -3.17 -1.19 -0.50
N ALA A 115 -2.93 -0.45 0.58
CA ALA A 115 -3.32 -0.85 1.93
C ALA A 115 -4.83 -1.11 2.07
N ARG A 116 -5.67 -0.27 1.45
CA ARG A 116 -7.13 -0.45 1.45
C ARG A 116 -7.55 -1.77 0.80
N GLN A 117 -6.99 -2.10 -0.36
CA GLN A 117 -7.36 -3.34 -1.04
C GLN A 117 -6.81 -4.57 -0.33
N ALA A 118 -5.53 -4.51 0.09
CA ALA A 118 -4.94 -5.60 0.86
C ALA A 118 -5.77 -5.87 2.12
N TRP A 119 -6.16 -4.82 2.86
CA TRP A 119 -7.08 -4.93 4.00
C TRP A 119 -8.37 -5.65 3.63
N PHE A 120 -9.05 -5.18 2.57
CA PHE A 120 -10.33 -5.76 2.14
C PHE A 120 -10.21 -7.25 1.84
N VAL A 121 -9.23 -7.62 1.01
CA VAL A 121 -9.03 -9.01 0.60
C VAL A 121 -8.62 -9.88 1.78
N PHE A 122 -7.76 -9.40 2.68
CA PHE A 122 -7.43 -10.13 3.91
C PHE A 122 -8.64 -10.38 4.80
N ASN A 123 -9.52 -9.38 4.97
CA ASN A 123 -10.74 -9.57 5.75
C ASN A 123 -11.70 -10.57 5.09
N LEU A 124 -11.81 -10.53 3.76
CA LEU A 124 -12.59 -11.51 3.00
C LEU A 124 -12.10 -12.94 3.31
N PHE A 125 -10.77 -13.16 3.33
CA PHE A 125 -10.20 -14.47 3.64
C PHE A 125 -10.37 -14.89 5.10
N LYS A 126 -10.26 -13.96 6.05
CA LYS A 126 -10.53 -14.23 7.47
C LYS A 126 -11.99 -14.59 7.76
N GLN A 127 -12.90 -14.25 6.86
CA GLN A 127 -14.35 -14.46 7.02
C GLN A 127 -14.89 -15.61 6.16
N LEU A 128 -14.01 -16.39 5.52
CA LEU A 128 -14.45 -17.55 4.76
C LEU A 128 -15.23 -18.54 5.64
N THR A 129 -16.29 -19.07 5.06
CA THR A 129 -16.94 -20.27 5.60
C THR A 129 -15.99 -21.47 5.52
N PRO A 130 -16.18 -22.51 6.37
CA PRO A 130 -15.37 -23.74 6.29
C PRO A 130 -15.37 -24.39 4.90
N GLN A 131 -16.51 -24.32 4.20
CA GLN A 131 -16.66 -24.88 2.84
C GLN A 131 -15.85 -24.09 1.81
N GLN A 132 -15.91 -22.76 1.85
CA GLN A 132 -15.11 -21.92 0.95
C GLN A 132 -13.62 -22.11 1.22
N ARG A 133 -13.22 -22.14 2.49
CA ARG A 133 -11.82 -22.39 2.86
C ARG A 133 -11.32 -23.74 2.34
N ALA A 134 -12.08 -24.81 2.54
CA ALA A 134 -11.73 -26.13 2.03
C ALA A 134 -11.59 -26.15 0.50
N ALA A 135 -12.44 -25.39 -0.22
CA ALA A 135 -12.32 -25.25 -1.67
C ALA A 135 -11.02 -24.52 -2.09
N PHE A 136 -10.59 -23.50 -1.34
CA PHE A 136 -9.30 -22.83 -1.59
C PHE A 136 -8.12 -23.77 -1.31
N GLU A 137 -8.15 -24.52 -0.22
CA GLU A 137 -7.11 -25.50 0.12
C GLU A 137 -7.03 -26.61 -0.95
N GLN A 138 -8.17 -27.07 -1.48
CA GLN A 138 -8.22 -28.00 -2.63
C GLN A 138 -7.66 -27.39 -3.92
N ALA A 139 -7.77 -26.07 -4.09
CA ALA A 139 -7.16 -25.33 -5.19
C ALA A 139 -5.66 -25.03 -4.97
N GLY A 140 -5.06 -25.49 -3.86
CA GLY A 140 -3.64 -25.40 -3.59
C GLY A 140 -3.19 -24.21 -2.74
N PHE A 141 -4.12 -23.45 -2.15
CA PHE A 141 -3.78 -22.33 -1.25
C PHE A 141 -3.49 -22.81 0.18
N SER A 142 -2.42 -22.30 0.79
CA SER A 142 -2.16 -22.38 2.23
C SER A 142 -2.58 -21.09 2.92
N PHE A 143 -3.32 -21.26 4.02
CA PHE A 143 -3.75 -20.20 4.92
C PHE A 143 -2.83 -20.03 6.12
N GLU A 144 -1.78 -20.84 6.28
CA GLU A 144 -0.90 -20.84 7.46
C GLU A 144 -0.47 -19.43 7.90
N GLU A 145 0.13 -18.66 6.98
CA GLU A 145 0.54 -17.28 7.29
C GLU A 145 -0.65 -16.31 7.41
N CYS A 146 -1.73 -16.56 6.67
CA CYS A 146 -2.91 -15.71 6.72
C CYS A 146 -3.62 -15.85 8.06
N ASP A 147 -3.62 -17.03 8.67
CA ASP A 147 -4.24 -17.29 9.97
C ASP A 147 -3.50 -16.57 11.10
N ASP A 148 -2.17 -16.52 11.01
CA ASP A 148 -1.32 -15.88 12.01
C ASP A 148 -1.29 -14.34 11.87
N LEU A 149 -1.54 -13.82 10.68
CA LEU A 149 -1.53 -12.38 10.42
C LEU A 149 -2.89 -11.74 10.69
N GLU A 150 -2.88 -10.63 11.42
CA GLU A 150 -4.05 -9.76 11.55
C GLU A 150 -4.17 -8.85 10.31
N PRO A 151 -5.37 -8.58 9.79
CA PRO A 151 -5.54 -7.67 8.65
C PRO A 151 -4.91 -6.29 8.85
N GLY A 152 -4.86 -5.80 10.10
CA GLY A 152 -4.17 -4.55 10.45
C GLY A 152 -2.66 -4.57 10.19
N VAL A 153 -1.99 -5.72 10.35
CA VAL A 153 -0.55 -5.88 10.05
C VAL A 153 -0.30 -5.68 8.56
N VAL A 154 -1.15 -6.26 7.72
CA VAL A 154 -1.03 -6.16 6.27
C VAL A 154 -1.34 -4.75 5.80
N ARG A 155 -2.40 -4.12 6.32
CA ARG A 155 -2.68 -2.69 6.09
C ARG A 155 -1.43 -1.88 6.38
N ASP A 156 -0.89 -2.04 7.57
CA ASP A 156 0.18 -1.19 8.07
C ASP A 156 1.45 -1.36 7.27
N PHE A 157 1.79 -2.58 6.88
CA PHE A 157 2.90 -2.82 5.97
C PHE A 157 2.65 -2.18 4.60
N MET A 158 1.49 -2.40 3.99
CA MET A 158 1.12 -1.83 2.68
C MET A 158 0.95 -0.31 2.68
N MET A 159 0.88 0.34 3.84
CA MET A 159 0.94 1.80 3.92
C MET A 159 2.38 2.33 3.82
N ILE A 160 3.37 1.53 4.25
CA ILE A 160 4.77 1.95 4.36
C ILE A 160 5.70 1.24 3.38
N ASP A 161 5.21 0.26 2.63
CA ASP A 161 5.91 -0.46 1.55
C ASP A 161 6.63 0.48 0.57
N HIS A 162 6.08 1.68 0.35
CA HIS A 162 6.66 2.71 -0.52
C HIS A 162 7.63 3.68 0.17
N LEU A 163 8.08 3.40 1.41
CA LEU A 163 8.92 4.32 2.21
C LEU A 163 10.26 4.68 1.56
N SER A 164 10.73 3.95 0.56
CA SER A 164 11.97 4.25 -0.18
C SER A 164 11.72 4.88 -1.55
N ARG A 165 10.47 4.91 -2.02
CA ARG A 165 10.13 5.27 -3.40
C ARG A 165 10.39 6.74 -3.71
N ARG A 166 10.29 7.62 -2.70
CA ARG A 166 10.58 9.07 -2.83
C ARG A 166 11.94 9.31 -3.47
N ILE A 167 12.99 8.67 -2.96
CA ILE A 167 14.37 8.83 -3.46
C ILE A 167 14.47 8.48 -4.94
N TRP A 168 13.85 7.35 -5.32
CA TRP A 168 13.90 6.87 -6.69
C TRP A 168 13.14 7.81 -7.63
N ASP A 169 11.97 8.30 -7.21
CA ASP A 169 11.17 9.24 -7.99
C ASP A 169 11.88 10.62 -8.13
N GLU A 170 12.57 11.11 -7.08
CA GLU A 170 13.37 12.35 -7.11
C GLU A 170 14.52 12.26 -8.12
N ARG A 171 15.28 11.16 -8.13
CA ARG A 171 16.38 10.93 -9.08
C ARG A 171 15.88 10.90 -10.52
N ARG A 172 14.79 10.17 -10.75
CA ARG A 172 14.25 9.93 -12.09
C ARG A 172 13.52 11.15 -12.67
N SER A 173 12.69 11.79 -11.86
CA SER A 173 11.73 12.80 -12.35
C SER A 173 12.29 14.22 -12.24
N ASP A 174 13.04 14.50 -11.17
CA ASP A 174 13.57 15.83 -10.86
C ASP A 174 15.08 15.94 -11.12
N GLY A 175 15.76 14.83 -11.47
CA GLY A 175 17.20 14.82 -11.77
C GLY A 175 18.07 15.10 -10.55
N VAL A 176 17.52 14.92 -9.33
CA VAL A 176 18.24 15.22 -8.09
C VAL A 176 19.21 14.08 -7.79
N ASN A 177 20.51 14.37 -7.95
CA ASN A 177 21.57 13.46 -7.53
C ASN A 177 21.78 13.57 -6.02
N ILE A 178 21.16 12.67 -5.27
CA ILE A 178 21.40 12.53 -3.84
C ILE A 178 22.72 11.76 -3.64
N THR A 179 23.73 12.45 -3.12
CA THR A 179 25.09 11.94 -2.87
C THR A 179 25.09 10.87 -1.78
N GLY A 180 25.83 9.77 -1.98
CA GLY A 180 26.04 8.74 -0.95
C GLY A 180 24.97 7.64 -0.85
N LEU A 181 24.04 7.59 -1.80
CA LEU A 181 23.04 6.54 -1.89
C LEU A 181 23.51 5.41 -2.81
N SER A 182 23.33 4.17 -2.32
CA SER A 182 23.54 2.91 -3.04
C SER A 182 22.73 2.85 -4.35
N GLY A 183 23.18 2.01 -5.29
CA GLY A 183 22.43 1.68 -6.51
C GLY A 183 21.30 0.68 -6.29
N GLU A 184 20.84 0.54 -5.03
CA GLU A 184 19.80 -0.40 -4.60
C GLU A 184 18.44 -0.06 -5.22
N SER A 185 17.61 -1.08 -5.38
CA SER A 185 16.20 -0.93 -5.74
C SER A 185 15.40 -0.33 -4.58
N PRO A 186 14.22 0.27 -4.84
CA PRO A 186 13.34 0.75 -3.77
C PRO A 186 13.06 -0.32 -2.69
N GLY A 187 12.79 -1.57 -3.07
CA GLY A 187 12.52 -2.63 -2.08
C GLY A 187 13.70 -2.92 -1.16
N GLU A 188 14.91 -3.05 -1.71
CA GLU A 188 16.13 -3.23 -0.92
C GLU A 188 16.37 -2.06 0.05
N MET A 189 16.15 -0.82 -0.41
CA MET A 189 16.24 0.36 0.44
C MET A 189 15.19 0.35 1.56
N ALA A 190 13.95 -0.02 1.25
CA ALA A 190 12.87 -0.10 2.23
C ALA A 190 13.18 -1.15 3.30
N ARG A 191 13.64 -2.33 2.87
CA ARG A 191 14.14 -3.39 3.72
C ARG A 191 15.24 -2.90 4.65
N ASN A 192 16.29 -2.29 4.10
CA ASN A 192 17.43 -1.80 4.87
C ASN A 192 17.01 -0.76 5.92
N LEU A 193 16.07 0.13 5.57
CA LEU A 193 15.50 1.10 6.51
C LEU A 193 14.72 0.41 7.63
N LEU A 194 13.85 -0.55 7.31
CA LEU A 194 13.08 -1.30 8.32
C LEU A 194 14.00 -2.10 9.24
N PHE A 195 15.05 -2.72 8.73
CA PHE A 195 16.09 -3.38 9.54
C PHE A 195 16.81 -2.39 10.45
N LYS A 196 17.30 -1.25 9.91
CA LYS A 196 17.98 -0.21 10.67
C LYS A 196 17.13 0.28 11.84
N TYR A 197 15.83 0.39 11.65
CA TYR A 197 14.88 0.86 12.66
C TYR A 197 14.23 -0.26 13.48
N LYS A 198 14.71 -1.50 13.37
CA LYS A 198 14.22 -2.66 14.13
C LYS A 198 12.70 -2.83 14.01
N ALA A 199 12.19 -2.75 12.78
CA ALA A 199 10.79 -3.03 12.51
C ALA A 199 10.40 -4.44 12.98
N PRO A 200 9.12 -4.67 13.32
CA PRO A 200 8.62 -6.00 13.64
C PRO A 200 8.99 -7.02 12.56
N VAL A 201 9.28 -8.26 12.96
CA VAL A 201 9.73 -9.32 12.05
C VAL A 201 8.66 -9.65 11.01
N GLU A 202 7.39 -9.48 11.37
CA GLU A 202 6.24 -9.65 10.51
C GLU A 202 6.29 -8.69 9.32
N PHE A 203 6.71 -7.43 9.52
CA PHE A 203 6.88 -6.49 8.41
C PHE A 203 8.05 -6.89 7.51
N LEU A 204 9.15 -7.35 8.09
CA LEU A 204 10.28 -7.86 7.30
C LEU A 204 9.89 -9.11 6.49
N ASN A 205 9.00 -9.94 7.04
CA ASN A 205 8.42 -11.09 6.35
C ASN A 205 7.41 -10.70 5.27
N LEU A 206 6.86 -9.49 5.25
CA LEU A 206 5.95 -9.05 4.20
C LEU A 206 6.67 -8.36 3.03
N ILE A 207 7.95 -7.95 3.21
CA ILE A 207 8.83 -7.47 2.14
C ILE A 207 9.19 -8.57 1.13
N ARG A 208 8.81 -9.83 1.43
CA ARG A 208 9.11 -11.02 0.64
C ARG A 208 8.77 -10.88 -0.85
N ILE A 209 7.82 -10.04 -1.26
CA ILE A 209 7.41 -9.96 -2.67
C ILE A 209 8.42 -9.25 -3.56
N GLU A 210 9.08 -8.21 -3.07
CA GLU A 210 10.06 -7.49 -3.90
C GLU A 210 11.41 -8.23 -3.94
N ASP A 211 11.78 -8.90 -2.85
CA ASP A 211 13.05 -9.65 -2.74
C ASP A 211 12.96 -11.10 -3.25
N HIS A 212 11.81 -11.76 -3.13
CA HIS A 212 11.64 -13.15 -3.58
C HIS A 212 11.25 -13.26 -5.04
N VAL A 213 11.09 -12.18 -5.78
CA VAL A 213 10.97 -12.23 -7.24
C VAL A 213 12.03 -13.16 -7.86
N HIS A 214 13.26 -13.11 -7.34
CA HIS A 214 14.35 -13.98 -7.75
C HIS A 214 14.21 -15.42 -7.23
N GLN A 215 13.72 -15.60 -6.00
CA GLN A 215 13.47 -16.93 -5.42
C GLN A 215 12.24 -17.62 -6.05
N LEU A 216 11.26 -16.86 -6.53
CA LEU A 216 10.09 -17.32 -7.29
C LEU A 216 10.54 -17.82 -8.66
N ALA A 217 11.50 -17.16 -9.30
CA ALA A 217 12.14 -17.67 -10.52
C ALA A 217 12.93 -18.96 -10.25
N GLU A 218 13.70 -19.03 -9.16
CA GLU A 218 14.42 -20.26 -8.77
C GLU A 218 13.47 -21.43 -8.46
N ARG A 219 12.29 -21.16 -7.87
CA ARG A 219 11.26 -22.17 -7.58
C ARG A 219 10.36 -22.49 -8.78
N ALA A 220 10.28 -21.61 -9.78
CA ALA A 220 9.56 -21.84 -11.03
C ALA A 220 10.35 -22.71 -12.03
N ILE A 221 11.62 -23.04 -11.73
CA ILE A 221 12.51 -23.80 -12.61
C ILE A 221 12.25 -25.31 -12.60
N ASP A 222 11.55 -25.85 -11.61
CA ASP A 222 11.39 -27.31 -11.47
C ASP A 222 10.11 -27.88 -12.11
N GLY A 223 9.65 -27.29 -13.23
CA GLY A 223 8.76 -27.95 -14.20
C GLY A 223 7.39 -28.42 -13.70
N GLU A 224 7.06 -28.26 -12.42
CA GLU A 224 5.78 -28.65 -11.85
C GLU A 224 4.78 -27.50 -11.85
N GLU A 225 3.52 -27.89 -11.95
CA GLU A 225 2.33 -27.06 -11.88
C GLU A 225 2.26 -26.15 -10.63
N GLY A 226 3.14 -26.34 -9.65
CA GLY A 226 3.28 -25.52 -8.43
C GLY A 226 3.71 -24.07 -8.69
N SER A 227 4.26 -23.74 -9.85
CA SER A 227 4.53 -22.34 -10.26
C SER A 227 3.27 -21.55 -10.65
N LYS A 228 2.10 -22.19 -10.74
CA LYS A 228 0.82 -21.52 -11.05
C LYS A 228 0.09 -21.00 -9.81
N TYR A 229 0.50 -21.42 -8.62
CA TYR A 229 -0.19 -21.12 -7.36
C TYR A 229 0.78 -20.45 -6.40
N PHE A 230 0.35 -19.36 -5.76
CA PHE A 230 1.05 -18.93 -4.56
C PHE A 230 0.72 -19.93 -3.46
N PRO A 231 1.71 -20.69 -2.93
CA PRO A 231 1.43 -21.62 -1.85
C PRO A 231 0.88 -20.88 -0.64
N PHE A 232 1.24 -19.60 -0.45
CA PHE A 232 0.68 -18.74 0.59
C PHE A 232 -0.26 -17.70 0.01
N ILE A 233 -1.46 -17.64 0.56
CA ILE A 233 -2.48 -16.69 0.11
C ILE A 233 -2.07 -15.23 0.30
N VAL A 234 -1.23 -14.95 1.31
CA VAL A 234 -0.65 -13.63 1.57
C VAL A 234 0.13 -13.13 0.36
N ASP A 235 1.04 -13.93 -0.16
CA ASP A 235 1.85 -13.57 -1.34
C ASP A 235 0.96 -13.31 -2.57
N ALA A 236 -0.15 -14.07 -2.70
CA ALA A 236 -1.12 -13.89 -3.77
C ALA A 236 -1.83 -12.54 -3.67
N ILE A 237 -2.34 -12.19 -2.49
CA ILE A 237 -3.05 -10.94 -2.24
C ILE A 237 -2.12 -9.77 -2.53
N LEU A 238 -0.95 -9.79 -1.92
CA LEU A 238 0.03 -8.73 -2.05
C LEU A 238 0.52 -8.60 -3.50
N THR A 239 0.73 -9.71 -4.22
CA THR A 239 1.02 -9.67 -5.66
C THR A 239 -0.15 -9.07 -6.43
N TYR A 240 -1.39 -9.38 -6.09
CA TYR A 240 -2.58 -8.90 -6.80
C TYR A 240 -2.84 -7.40 -6.58
N VAL A 241 -2.70 -6.93 -5.33
CA VAL A 241 -3.06 -5.57 -4.91
C VAL A 241 -1.90 -4.57 -4.98
N ASP A 242 -0.65 -5.02 -5.04
CA ASP A 242 0.50 -4.14 -5.26
C ASP A 242 0.34 -3.42 -6.59
N TRP A 243 0.39 -2.09 -6.56
CA TRP A 243 0.40 -1.29 -7.77
C TRP A 243 1.80 -0.73 -7.93
N THR A 244 2.29 -0.47 -9.13
CA THR A 244 3.65 0.11 -9.25
C THR A 244 3.61 1.48 -9.91
N PHE A 245 2.45 1.88 -10.46
CA PHE A 245 2.35 3.02 -11.38
C PHE A 245 1.04 3.82 -11.35
N GLU A 246 -0.01 3.41 -10.61
CA GLU A 246 -1.31 4.09 -10.68
C GLU A 246 -1.96 4.28 -9.31
N ARG A 247 -2.86 5.27 -9.23
CA ARG A 247 -3.61 5.66 -8.01
C ARG A 247 -4.98 4.99 -7.93
N SER A 248 -5.27 4.03 -8.82
CA SER A 248 -6.57 3.36 -8.92
C SER A 248 -6.41 1.91 -9.41
N PRO A 249 -7.38 1.03 -9.11
CA PRO A 249 -7.27 -0.38 -9.48
C PRO A 249 -7.22 -0.56 -10.97
N ILE A 250 -6.29 -1.41 -11.39
CA ILE A 250 -6.14 -1.82 -12.77
C ILE A 250 -6.20 -3.31 -12.90
N GLU A 251 -6.77 -3.74 -14.01
CA GLU A 251 -6.81 -5.14 -14.38
C GLU A 251 -5.38 -5.68 -14.47
N LEU A 252 -5.20 -6.91 -13.98
CA LEU A 252 -3.89 -7.56 -13.87
C LEU A 252 -3.15 -7.60 -15.22
N LYS A 253 -3.87 -7.89 -16.31
CA LYS A 253 -3.34 -7.89 -17.68
C LYS A 253 -2.77 -6.51 -18.08
N SER A 254 -3.49 -5.44 -17.76
CA SER A 254 -3.07 -4.07 -18.04
C SER A 254 -1.82 -3.69 -17.22
N ARG A 255 -1.75 -4.15 -15.96
CA ARG A 255 -0.59 -3.94 -15.09
C ARG A 255 0.68 -4.59 -15.63
N PHE A 256 0.64 -5.88 -15.94
CA PHE A 256 1.83 -6.61 -16.40
C PHE A 256 2.31 -6.16 -17.77
N ALA A 257 1.41 -5.71 -18.65
CA ALA A 257 1.79 -5.04 -19.90
C ALA A 257 2.65 -3.79 -19.64
N ARG A 258 2.24 -2.93 -18.70
CA ARG A 258 2.99 -1.73 -18.31
C ARG A 258 4.29 -2.05 -17.58
N LEU A 259 4.30 -3.01 -16.66
CA LEU A 259 5.53 -3.43 -15.97
C LEU A 259 6.61 -3.84 -16.97
N ARG A 260 6.27 -4.64 -17.98
CA ARG A 260 7.20 -5.02 -19.04
C ARG A 260 7.71 -3.84 -19.85
N GLU A 261 6.94 -2.76 -19.98
CA GLU A 261 7.35 -1.54 -20.68
C GLU A 261 8.30 -0.70 -19.82
N TYR A 262 7.97 -0.49 -18.54
CA TYR A 262 8.65 0.47 -17.67
C TYR A 262 9.77 -0.10 -16.81
N ARG A 263 9.78 -1.41 -16.53
CA ARG A 263 10.77 -2.10 -15.69
C ARG A 263 11.56 -3.12 -16.51
N LYS A 264 12.33 -2.61 -17.47
CA LYS A 264 13.24 -3.43 -18.30
C LYS A 264 14.37 -4.08 -17.50
N ASP A 265 14.58 -3.61 -16.27
CA ASP A 265 15.50 -4.17 -15.28
C ASP A 265 15.01 -5.49 -14.66
N ILE A 266 13.70 -5.77 -14.69
CA ILE A 266 13.15 -7.04 -14.18
C ILE A 266 13.19 -8.12 -15.28
N PRO A 267 13.75 -9.31 -15.03
CA PRO A 267 13.72 -10.42 -15.98
C PRO A 267 12.29 -10.78 -16.43
N GLY A 268 12.10 -11.00 -17.74
CA GLY A 268 10.78 -11.24 -18.32
C GLY A 268 10.07 -12.49 -17.79
N GLU A 269 10.82 -13.55 -17.44
CA GLU A 269 10.25 -14.78 -16.88
C GLU A 269 9.64 -14.56 -15.48
N ILE A 270 10.26 -13.71 -14.65
CA ILE A 270 9.69 -13.32 -13.36
C ILE A 270 8.32 -12.67 -13.56
N LEU A 271 8.22 -11.71 -14.49
CA LEU A 271 6.97 -11.01 -14.75
C LEU A 271 5.88 -11.96 -15.28
N LYS A 272 6.26 -13.00 -16.03
CA LYS A 272 5.30 -14.04 -16.46
C LYS A 272 4.81 -14.89 -15.29
N THR A 273 5.70 -15.30 -14.39
CA THR A 273 5.32 -16.06 -13.19
C THR A 273 4.35 -15.25 -12.33
N LEU A 274 4.68 -14.00 -12.03
CA LEU A 274 3.80 -13.12 -11.24
C LEU A 274 2.44 -12.89 -11.92
N GLU A 275 2.41 -12.69 -13.25
CA GLU A 275 1.16 -12.55 -14.01
C GLU A 275 0.31 -13.83 -13.96
N SER A 276 0.95 -14.99 -14.11
CA SER A 276 0.28 -16.29 -14.01
C SER A 276 -0.32 -16.49 -12.62
N CYS A 277 0.46 -16.29 -11.56
CA CYS A 277 -0.02 -16.48 -10.20
C CYS A 277 -1.16 -15.51 -9.84
N GLY A 278 -1.04 -14.24 -10.23
CA GLY A 278 -2.09 -13.25 -10.04
C GLY A 278 -3.40 -13.59 -10.78
N THR A 279 -3.30 -14.10 -12.01
CA THR A 279 -4.46 -14.55 -12.80
C THR A 279 -5.11 -15.80 -12.19
N THR A 280 -4.31 -16.76 -11.74
CA THR A 280 -4.82 -17.96 -11.04
C THR A 280 -5.52 -17.58 -9.74
N PHE A 281 -4.94 -16.67 -8.96
CA PHE A 281 -5.55 -16.15 -7.74
C PHE A 281 -6.91 -15.51 -8.03
N GLU A 282 -6.98 -14.55 -8.95
CA GLU A 282 -8.22 -13.86 -9.31
C GLU A 282 -9.30 -14.84 -9.78
N SER A 283 -8.97 -15.76 -10.69
CA SER A 283 -9.92 -16.75 -11.20
C SER A 283 -10.41 -17.71 -10.12
N THR A 284 -9.54 -18.12 -9.20
CA THR A 284 -9.90 -19.01 -8.10
C THR A 284 -10.81 -18.31 -7.10
N VAL A 285 -10.47 -17.07 -6.72
CA VAL A 285 -11.30 -16.26 -5.81
C VAL A 285 -12.68 -16.03 -6.40
N ASN A 286 -12.75 -15.59 -7.65
CA ASN A 286 -14.02 -15.32 -8.32
C ASN A 286 -14.88 -16.59 -8.42
N SER A 287 -14.26 -17.74 -8.71
CA SER A 287 -14.96 -19.02 -8.81
C SER A 287 -15.51 -19.50 -7.48
N ILE A 288 -14.69 -19.52 -6.41
CA ILE A 288 -15.07 -20.07 -5.11
C ILE A 288 -16.05 -19.16 -4.38
N LEU A 289 -15.88 -17.84 -4.48
CA LEU A 289 -16.72 -16.87 -3.78
C LEU A 289 -17.94 -16.43 -4.61
N GLY A 290 -17.94 -16.69 -5.92
CA GLY A 290 -19.00 -16.24 -6.81
C GLY A 290 -19.05 -14.72 -6.96
N ILE A 291 -17.89 -14.05 -6.92
CA ILE A 291 -17.75 -12.60 -7.02
C ILE A 291 -16.91 -12.20 -8.24
N ASP A 292 -16.93 -10.91 -8.57
CA ASP A 292 -15.93 -10.28 -9.44
C ASP A 292 -14.99 -9.45 -8.56
N LEU A 293 -13.85 -10.04 -8.15
CA LEU A 293 -12.92 -9.41 -7.22
C LEU A 293 -12.42 -8.05 -7.74
N PHE A 294 -12.12 -7.93 -9.03
CA PHE A 294 -11.66 -6.65 -9.59
C PHE A 294 -12.74 -5.58 -9.48
N ALA A 295 -13.99 -5.91 -9.81
CA ALA A 295 -15.13 -5.01 -9.64
C ALA A 295 -15.36 -4.65 -8.17
N GLU A 296 -15.24 -5.59 -7.24
CA GLU A 296 -15.30 -5.32 -5.80
C GLU A 296 -14.21 -4.33 -5.38
N LEU A 297 -12.94 -4.59 -5.74
CA LEU A 297 -11.80 -3.72 -5.40
C LEU A 297 -11.97 -2.28 -5.92
N LYS A 298 -12.55 -2.13 -7.12
CA LYS A 298 -12.84 -0.81 -7.72
C LYS A 298 -13.87 -0.01 -6.95
N ASN A 299 -14.79 -0.68 -6.27
CA ASN A 299 -15.93 -0.05 -5.61
C ASN A 299 -15.82 -0.02 -4.08
N ILE A 300 -14.70 -0.49 -3.50
CA ILE A 300 -14.49 -0.43 -2.04
C ILE A 300 -14.59 1.04 -1.59
N PRO A 301 -15.48 1.37 -0.64
CA PRO A 301 -15.52 2.70 -0.05
C PRO A 301 -14.26 2.95 0.80
N PRO A 302 -13.87 4.22 0.99
CA PRO A 302 -12.74 4.54 1.85
C PRO A 302 -13.07 4.17 3.30
N TYR A 303 -12.09 3.60 4.00
CA TYR A 303 -12.20 3.36 5.44
C TYR A 303 -11.94 4.65 6.24
N ALA A 304 -12.48 4.72 7.46
CA ALA A 304 -12.28 5.90 8.34
C ALA A 304 -10.81 6.23 8.61
N TRP A 305 -9.97 5.20 8.73
CA TRP A 305 -8.54 5.37 8.97
C TRP A 305 -7.85 6.09 7.79
N GLU A 306 -8.28 5.88 6.55
CA GLU A 306 -7.70 6.54 5.37
C GLU A 306 -7.87 8.05 5.44
N TYR A 307 -9.08 8.50 5.77
CA TYR A 307 -9.40 9.93 5.89
C TYR A 307 -8.56 10.58 6.99
N ARG A 308 -8.49 9.95 8.16
CA ARG A 308 -7.70 10.44 9.30
C ARG A 308 -6.20 10.54 8.95
N ILE A 309 -5.65 9.56 8.25
CA ILE A 309 -4.25 9.55 7.84
C ILE A 309 -3.95 10.64 6.80
N ARG A 310 -4.86 10.86 5.84
CA ARG A 310 -4.76 11.98 4.88
C ARG A 310 -4.83 13.34 5.58
N GLN A 311 -5.69 13.49 6.59
CA GLN A 311 -5.76 14.72 7.39
C GLN A 311 -4.41 14.99 8.06
N ALA A 312 -3.85 13.99 8.74
CA ALA A 312 -2.55 14.14 9.37
C ALA A 312 -1.43 14.45 8.36
N TYR A 313 -1.42 13.82 7.19
CA TYR A 313 -0.44 14.13 6.16
C TYR A 313 -0.49 15.62 5.72
N CYS A 314 -1.70 16.18 5.56
CA CYS A 314 -1.87 17.60 5.19
C CYS A 314 -1.75 18.58 6.37
N ALA A 315 -1.97 18.13 7.60
CA ALA A 315 -2.11 18.99 8.78
C ALA A 315 -0.92 19.96 9.02
N PRO A 316 0.36 19.57 8.83
CA PRO A 316 1.48 20.50 8.99
C PRO A 316 1.42 21.69 8.04
N SER A 317 0.80 21.52 6.87
CA SER A 317 0.73 22.55 5.85
C SER A 317 -0.48 23.47 5.96
N GLY A 318 -1.49 23.10 6.76
CA GLY A 318 -2.73 23.86 6.90
C GLY A 318 -3.57 23.94 5.61
N VAL A 319 -3.28 23.08 4.64
CA VAL A 319 -3.96 23.05 3.33
C VAL A 319 -5.09 22.04 3.36
N LYS A 320 -6.09 22.24 2.53
CA LYS A 320 -7.23 21.33 2.49
C LYS A 320 -6.82 20.03 1.81
N MET A 321 -7.22 18.88 2.37
CA MET A 321 -6.93 17.58 1.77
C MET A 321 -7.41 17.47 0.32
N GLN A 322 -8.55 18.07 -0.02
CA GLN A 322 -9.09 18.06 -1.38
C GLN A 322 -8.21 18.78 -2.40
N GLU A 323 -7.38 19.74 -1.96
CA GLU A 323 -6.40 20.42 -2.80
C GLU A 323 -5.19 19.51 -3.06
N VAL A 324 -4.84 18.67 -2.08
CA VAL A 324 -3.68 17.76 -2.14
C VAL A 324 -4.03 16.44 -2.83
N PHE A 325 -5.25 15.95 -2.64
CA PHE A 325 -5.74 14.65 -3.13
C PHE A 325 -7.00 14.78 -3.99
N PRO A 326 -7.01 15.62 -5.05
CA PRO A 326 -8.21 15.89 -5.83
C PRO A 326 -8.85 14.64 -6.45
N GLU A 327 -8.04 13.68 -6.92
CA GLU A 327 -8.53 12.43 -7.52
C GLU A 327 -9.23 11.52 -6.50
N TYR A 328 -8.78 11.52 -5.24
CA TYR A 328 -9.42 10.74 -4.17
C TYR A 328 -10.83 11.29 -3.88
N PHE A 329 -10.98 12.61 -3.81
CA PHE A 329 -12.29 13.24 -3.62
C PHE A 329 -13.18 13.12 -4.85
N ALA A 330 -12.61 13.09 -6.06
CA ALA A 330 -13.38 12.82 -7.28
C ALA A 330 -13.99 11.41 -7.30
N GLN A 331 -13.27 10.42 -6.75
CA GLN A 331 -13.78 9.05 -6.61
C GLN A 331 -14.82 8.90 -5.50
N TYR A 332 -14.71 9.73 -4.44
CA TYR A 332 -15.59 9.67 -3.27
C TYR A 332 -16.20 11.05 -2.96
N PRO A 333 -17.13 11.56 -3.79
CA PRO A 333 -17.69 12.91 -3.63
C PRO A 333 -18.39 13.14 -2.28
N GLN A 334 -18.87 12.09 -1.63
CA GLN A 334 -19.47 12.16 -0.30
C GLN A 334 -18.50 12.70 0.77
N LEU A 335 -17.19 12.60 0.56
CA LEU A 335 -16.18 13.11 1.49
C LEU A 335 -16.06 14.65 1.46
N LEU A 336 -16.58 15.33 0.43
CA LEU A 336 -16.51 16.80 0.29
C LEU A 336 -17.26 17.54 1.41
N ASN A 337 -18.15 16.86 2.13
CA ASN A 337 -18.96 17.44 3.20
C ASN A 337 -18.47 17.08 4.61
N LEU A 338 -17.36 16.36 4.73
CA LEU A 338 -16.80 16.02 6.04
C LEU A 338 -16.06 17.22 6.65
N PRO A 339 -16.10 17.41 7.98
CA PRO A 339 -15.36 18.46 8.66
C PRO A 339 -13.85 18.34 8.41
N GLU A 340 -13.18 19.48 8.24
CA GLU A 340 -11.72 19.57 8.03
C GLU A 340 -10.91 19.09 9.23
#